data_AF-A0A1C5YTQ4-F1
#
_entry.id   AF-A0A1C5YTQ4-F1
#
_cell.length_a   1.000
_cell.length_b   1.000
_cell.length_c   1.000
_cell.angle_alpha   90.00
_cell.angle_beta   90.00
_cell.angle_gamma   90.00
#
_symmetry.space_group_name_H-M   'P 1'
#
loop_
_entity.id
_entity.type
_entity.pdbx_description
1 polymer ?
#
loop_
_entity_poly.entity_id
_entity_poly.type
_entity_poly.pdbx_seq_one_letter_code
_entity_poly.pdbx_strand_id
1 'polypeptide(L)'
;MGLFGNDIDKTAKKEEKLQKKENKLAEKQTTKRESYENAGVFVYSTLKYHLAPKDGKVHVVMINSFSKWLNQSFQCEEKYTGQIDGILSLMQDDGYEILDVKFNSIQGQGLTGQMEGFHTLVTYK
;
A
#
# COMPACT_ATOMS: atom_id res chain seq x y z
N MET A 1 -17.47 19.51 -51.15
CA MET A 1 -17.44 18.11 -50.68
C MET A 1 -16.24 17.93 -49.73
N GLY A 2 -16.27 18.47 -48.51
CA GLY A 2 -15.04 18.54 -47.68
C GLY A 2 -15.20 18.94 -46.20
N LEU A 3 -16.32 18.63 -45.55
CA LEU A 3 -16.53 19.01 -44.13
C LEU A 3 -16.57 17.83 -43.15
N PHE A 4 -16.62 16.58 -43.62
CA PHE A 4 -16.79 15.41 -42.73
C PHE A 4 -15.47 14.68 -42.37
N GLY A 5 -14.35 14.95 -43.03
CA GLY A 5 -13.07 14.27 -42.78
C GLY A 5 -12.25 14.83 -41.61
N ASN A 6 -12.42 16.12 -41.29
CA ASN A 6 -11.58 16.82 -40.30
C ASN A 6 -11.98 16.56 -38.84
N ASP A 7 -13.25 16.20 -38.58
CA ASP A 7 -13.74 16.00 -37.20
C ASP A 7 -13.53 14.56 -36.70
N ILE A 8 -13.49 13.59 -37.61
CA ILE A 8 -13.16 12.19 -37.30
C ILE A 8 -11.67 12.07 -36.91
N ASP A 9 -10.76 12.70 -37.65
CA ASP A 9 -9.32 12.70 -37.34
C ASP A 9 -8.99 13.42 -36.02
N LYS A 10 -9.73 14.48 -35.67
CA LYS A 10 -9.59 15.17 -34.38
C LYS A 10 -10.06 14.32 -33.20
N THR A 11 -11.15 13.57 -33.39
CA THR A 11 -11.71 12.68 -32.35
C THR A 11 -10.75 11.52 -32.07
N ALA A 12 -10.24 10.86 -33.11
CA ALA A 12 -9.26 9.78 -32.97
C ALA A 12 -7.97 10.25 -32.27
N LYS A 13 -7.44 11.43 -32.64
CA LYS A 13 -6.26 12.03 -31.96
C LYS A 13 -6.51 12.39 -30.49
N LYS A 14 -7.76 12.69 -30.12
CA LYS A 14 -8.14 12.99 -28.73
C LYS A 14 -8.21 11.71 -27.89
N GLU A 15 -8.81 10.66 -28.43
CA GLU A 15 -8.88 9.33 -27.79
C GLU A 15 -7.50 8.73 -27.60
N GLU A 16 -6.62 8.80 -28.61
CA GLU A 16 -5.24 8.31 -28.50
C GLU A 16 -4.45 9.06 -27.40
N LYS A 17 -4.66 10.38 -27.28
CA LYS A 17 -4.04 11.18 -26.20
C LYS A 17 -4.59 10.82 -24.82
N LEU A 18 -5.89 10.54 -24.71
CA LEU A 18 -6.51 10.12 -23.45
C LEU A 18 -5.97 8.76 -23.01
N GLN A 19 -5.94 7.78 -23.91
CA GLN A 19 -5.37 6.46 -23.64
C GLN A 19 -3.91 6.54 -23.20
N LYS A 20 -3.09 7.36 -23.89
CA LYS A 20 -1.69 7.59 -23.51
C LYS A 20 -1.56 8.22 -22.12
N LYS A 21 -2.51 9.06 -21.70
CA LYS A 21 -2.51 9.68 -20.36
C LYS A 21 -2.91 8.68 -19.28
N GLU A 22 -3.90 7.83 -19.56
CA GLU A 22 -4.36 6.77 -18.66
C GLU A 22 -3.27 5.72 -18.45
N ASN A 23 -2.62 5.26 -19.51
CA ASN A 23 -1.51 4.30 -19.41
C ASN A 23 -0.36 4.87 -18.56
N LYS A 24 0.04 6.13 -18.79
CA LYS A 24 1.08 6.80 -17.97
C LYS A 24 0.68 6.96 -16.52
N LEU A 25 -0.60 7.20 -16.24
CA LEU A 25 -1.10 7.30 -14.86
C LEU A 25 -1.06 5.93 -14.17
N ALA A 26 -1.49 4.88 -14.86
CA ALA A 26 -1.45 3.51 -14.37
C ALA A 26 -0.01 3.06 -14.08
N GLU A 27 0.92 3.25 -15.02
CA GLU A 27 2.36 2.97 -14.83
C GLU A 27 2.91 3.69 -13.59
N LYS A 28 2.62 5.00 -13.46
CA LYS A 28 3.07 5.78 -12.31
C LYS A 28 2.50 5.26 -10.98
N GLN A 29 1.25 4.83 -10.97
CA GLN A 29 0.60 4.24 -9.79
C GLN A 29 1.21 2.89 -9.44
N THR A 30 1.44 2.02 -10.43
CA THR A 30 2.09 0.73 -10.24
C THR A 30 3.50 0.89 -9.65
N THR A 31 4.34 1.73 -10.24
CA THR A 31 5.69 2.00 -9.71
C THR A 31 5.66 2.53 -8.28
N LYS A 32 4.66 3.35 -7.95
CA LYS A 32 4.50 3.90 -6.59
C LYS A 32 4.08 2.81 -5.60
N ARG A 33 3.16 1.92 -5.98
CA ARG A 33 2.73 0.78 -5.17
C ARG A 33 3.89 -0.19 -4.92
N GLU A 34 4.61 -0.58 -5.97
CA GLU A 34 5.81 -1.42 -5.86
C GLU A 34 6.83 -0.81 -4.91
N SER A 35 7.01 0.52 -4.93
CA SER A 35 7.90 1.20 -3.99
C SER A 35 7.44 1.07 -2.53
N TYR A 36 6.13 1.06 -2.24
CA TYR A 36 5.62 0.89 -0.88
C TYR A 36 5.70 -0.55 -0.41
N GLU A 37 5.40 -1.51 -1.28
CA GLU A 37 5.58 -2.95 -1.02
C GLU A 37 7.06 -3.25 -0.71
N ASN A 38 7.98 -2.73 -1.52
CA ASN A 38 9.43 -2.83 -1.30
C ASN A 38 9.88 -2.20 0.04
N ALA A 39 9.24 -1.10 0.46
CA ALA A 39 9.50 -0.55 1.80
C ALA A 39 8.99 -1.50 2.90
N GLY A 40 7.89 -2.22 2.66
CA GLY A 40 7.41 -3.31 3.51
C GLY A 40 8.43 -4.45 3.60
N VAL A 41 9.07 -4.84 2.50
CA VAL A 41 10.13 -5.86 2.46
C VAL A 41 11.29 -5.52 3.40
N PHE A 42 11.73 -4.26 3.40
CA PHE A 42 12.78 -3.82 4.32
C PHE A 42 12.36 -3.99 5.79
N VAL A 43 11.13 -3.60 6.13
CA VAL A 43 10.59 -3.77 7.49
C VAL A 43 10.45 -5.26 7.84
N TYR A 44 10.03 -6.09 6.88
CA TYR A 44 9.90 -7.53 7.11
C TYR A 44 11.24 -8.18 7.49
N SER A 45 12.34 -7.73 6.88
CA SER A 45 13.67 -8.28 7.18
C SER A 45 14.06 -8.19 8.66
N THR A 46 13.59 -7.16 9.38
CA THR A 46 13.81 -7.02 10.83
C THR A 46 12.70 -7.69 11.64
N LEU A 47 11.46 -7.63 11.17
CA LEU A 47 10.30 -8.27 11.81
C LEU A 47 10.43 -9.79 11.86
N LYS A 48 11.04 -10.41 10.84
CA LYS A 48 11.21 -11.87 10.73
C LYS A 48 11.91 -12.49 11.94
N TYR A 49 12.84 -11.77 12.59
CA TYR A 49 13.53 -12.25 13.80
C TYR A 49 12.62 -12.34 15.03
N HIS A 50 11.47 -11.68 15.00
CA HIS A 50 10.49 -11.68 16.07
C HIS A 50 9.33 -12.65 15.81
N LEU A 51 9.28 -13.28 14.64
CA LEU A 51 8.28 -14.29 14.35
C LEU A 51 8.61 -15.58 15.08
N ALA A 52 7.65 -16.06 15.85
CA ALA A 52 7.68 -17.41 16.40
C ALA A 52 7.84 -18.46 15.28
N PRO A 53 8.55 -19.57 15.54
CA PRO A 53 8.59 -20.70 14.63
C PRO A 53 7.19 -21.24 14.32
N LYS A 54 7.04 -21.87 13.15
CA LYS A 54 5.82 -22.58 12.73
C LYS A 54 5.60 -23.85 13.56
N ASP A 55 5.14 -23.67 14.80
CA ASP A 55 4.94 -24.73 15.79
C ASP A 55 3.47 -25.18 15.92
N GLY A 56 2.60 -24.70 15.03
CA GLY A 56 1.18 -24.99 15.00
C GLY A 56 0.34 -24.23 16.04
N LYS A 57 0.96 -23.37 16.87
CA LYS A 57 0.25 -22.49 17.80
C LYS A 57 -0.11 -21.17 17.12
N VAL A 58 -1.05 -20.47 17.74
CA VAL A 58 -1.42 -19.11 17.34
C VAL A 58 -0.45 -18.12 17.98
N HIS A 59 0.14 -17.27 17.15
CA HIS A 59 1.08 -16.23 17.55
C HIS A 59 0.58 -14.87 17.11
N VAL A 60 1.17 -13.84 17.70
CA VAL A 60 0.86 -12.44 17.36
C VAL A 60 2.14 -11.66 17.13
N VAL A 61 2.10 -10.75 16.16
CA VAL A 61 3.13 -9.73 15.95
C VAL A 61 2.46 -8.37 15.79
N MET A 62 3.00 -7.37 16.49
CA MET A 62 2.52 -5.99 16.38
C MET A 62 3.50 -5.17 15.54
N ILE A 63 2.97 -4.49 14.52
CA ILE A 63 3.70 -3.58 13.65
C ILE A 63 3.31 -2.15 14.04
N ASN A 64 4.30 -1.35 14.40
CA ASN A 64 4.11 0.07 14.68
C ASN A 64 4.55 0.89 13.47
N SER A 65 3.70 1.80 13.02
CA SER A 65 4.01 2.74 11.94
C SER A 65 3.47 4.13 12.27
N PHE A 66 4.01 5.15 11.59
CA PHE A 66 3.56 6.53 11.77
C PHE A 66 3.25 7.16 10.43
N SER A 67 2.11 7.85 10.35
CA SER A 67 1.82 8.77 9.26
C SER A 67 2.37 10.16 9.59
N LYS A 68 2.96 10.79 8.58
CA LYS A 68 3.28 12.23 8.61
C LYS A 68 2.08 13.10 8.20
N TRP A 69 1.02 12.48 7.68
CA TRP A 69 -0.09 13.17 7.02
C TRP A 69 -1.36 13.07 7.87
N LEU A 70 -1.82 14.21 8.37
CA LEU A 70 -3.13 14.46 8.97
C LEU A 70 -4.27 14.52 7.93
N ASN A 71 -4.09 13.94 6.75
CA ASN A 71 -5.06 14.15 5.67
C ASN A 71 -6.29 13.28 5.87
N GLN A 72 -7.36 13.87 6.41
CA GLN A 72 -8.69 13.25 6.54
C GLN A 72 -9.45 13.11 5.21
N SER A 73 -8.76 13.21 4.07
CA SER A 73 -9.34 12.92 2.77
C SER A 73 -9.85 11.47 2.74
N PHE A 74 -11.10 11.27 2.31
CA PHE A 74 -11.68 9.95 2.10
C PHE A 74 -11.02 9.28 0.89
N GLN A 75 -9.88 8.62 1.13
CA GLN A 75 -9.07 7.94 0.13
C GLN A 75 -8.26 6.81 0.77
N CYS A 76 -7.66 5.96 -0.06
CA CYS A 76 -6.72 4.93 0.40
C CYS A 76 -5.44 5.59 0.94
N GLU A 77 -4.98 5.15 2.12
CA GLU A 77 -3.64 5.51 2.61
C GLU A 77 -2.63 4.57 1.94
N GLU A 78 -2.20 4.95 0.73
CA GLU A 78 -1.43 4.08 -0.16
C GLU A 78 -0.13 3.55 0.47
N LYS A 79 0.51 4.33 1.35
CA LYS A 79 1.81 3.97 1.93
C LYS A 79 1.66 2.87 2.97
N TYR A 80 0.83 3.10 3.97
CA TYR A 80 0.48 2.15 5.01
C TYR A 80 -0.07 0.88 4.39
N THR A 81 -1.04 1.01 3.46
CA THR A 81 -1.62 -0.14 2.77
C THR A 81 -0.56 -0.95 2.03
N GLY A 82 0.29 -0.33 1.21
CA GLY A 82 1.34 -1.06 0.48
C GLY A 82 2.41 -1.68 1.37
N GLN A 83 2.79 -1.01 2.47
CA GLN A 83 3.77 -1.54 3.40
C GLN A 83 3.26 -2.76 4.18
N ILE A 84 2.02 -2.70 4.69
CA ILE A 84 1.40 -3.84 5.37
C ILE A 84 1.20 -5.00 4.40
N ASP A 85 0.72 -4.73 3.18
CA ASP A 85 0.53 -5.75 2.14
C ASP A 85 1.84 -6.48 1.79
N GLY A 86 2.94 -5.73 1.62
CA GLY A 86 4.26 -6.32 1.38
C GLY A 86 4.77 -7.18 2.54
N ILE A 87 4.51 -6.77 3.79
CA ILE A 87 4.89 -7.56 4.97
C ILE A 87 4.07 -8.87 5.03
N LEU A 88 2.75 -8.79 4.86
CA LEU A 88 1.87 -9.96 4.92
C LEU A 88 2.18 -10.94 3.79
N SER A 89 2.44 -10.43 2.58
CA SER A 89 2.84 -11.25 1.43
C SER A 89 4.10 -12.04 1.74
N LEU A 90 5.14 -11.41 2.30
CA LEU A 90 6.38 -12.10 2.66
C LEU A 90 6.21 -13.09 3.82
N MET A 91 5.34 -12.80 4.79
CA MET A 91 4.97 -13.77 5.82
C MET A 91 4.35 -15.02 5.18
N GLN A 92 3.44 -14.83 4.23
CA GLN A 92 2.78 -15.93 3.51
C GLN A 92 3.76 -16.70 2.61
N ASP A 93 4.68 -16.01 1.94
CA ASP A 93 5.75 -16.62 1.14
C ASP A 93 6.70 -17.47 2.02
N ASP A 94 6.96 -17.04 3.26
CA ASP A 94 7.70 -17.82 4.26
C ASP A 94 6.86 -18.96 4.88
N GLY A 95 5.60 -19.12 4.47
CA GLY A 95 4.70 -20.21 4.85
C GLY A 95 3.91 -19.99 6.14
N TYR A 96 3.79 -18.74 6.62
CA TYR A 96 2.89 -18.41 7.73
C TYR A 96 1.44 -18.27 7.23
N GLU A 97 0.49 -18.73 8.04
CA GLU A 97 -0.93 -18.54 7.80
C GLU A 97 -1.41 -17.28 8.55
N ILE A 98 -1.88 -16.27 7.82
CA ILE A 98 -2.47 -15.07 8.43
C ILE A 98 -3.92 -15.36 8.83
N LEU A 99 -4.23 -15.22 10.12
CA LEU A 99 -5.55 -15.50 10.69
C LEU A 99 -6.41 -14.25 10.83
N ASP A 100 -5.80 -13.14 11.25
CA ASP A 100 -6.49 -11.86 11.46
C ASP A 100 -5.51 -10.69 11.42
N VAL A 101 -6.00 -9.53 10.99
CA VAL A 101 -5.24 -8.27 10.98
C VAL A 101 -6.12 -7.19 11.61
N LYS A 102 -5.75 -6.76 12.82
CA LYS A 102 -6.44 -5.69 13.55
C LYS A 102 -5.67 -4.39 13.45
N PHE A 103 -6.41 -3.29 13.38
CA PHE A 103 -5.86 -1.94 13.27
C PHE A 103 -6.34 -1.08 14.42
N ASN A 104 -5.44 -0.25 14.94
CA ASN A 104 -5.75 0.86 15.83
C ASN A 104 -4.95 2.09 15.42
N SER A 105 -5.57 3.28 15.49
CA SER A 105 -4.86 4.55 15.33
C SER A 105 -4.84 5.34 16.64
N ILE A 106 -3.73 6.04 16.85
CA ILE A 106 -3.50 6.86 18.03
C ILE A 106 -3.07 8.24 17.55
N GLN A 107 -3.89 9.23 17.84
CA GLN A 107 -3.60 10.63 17.54
C GLN A 107 -2.65 11.23 18.59
N GLY A 108 -2.09 12.41 18.30
CA GLY A 108 -1.26 13.12 19.27
C GLY A 108 0.15 12.54 19.44
N GLN A 109 0.65 11.78 18.46
CA GLN A 109 1.96 11.13 18.54
C GLN A 109 3.08 12.04 18.01
N GLY A 110 4.33 11.69 18.33
CA GLY A 110 5.53 12.43 17.93
C GLY A 110 5.82 13.67 18.78
N LEU A 111 7.01 14.27 18.61
CA LEU A 111 7.50 15.40 19.44
C LEU A 111 6.60 16.64 19.38
N THR A 112 5.91 16.84 18.25
CA THR A 112 5.01 17.98 18.04
C THR A 112 3.54 17.64 18.27
N GLY A 113 3.22 16.38 18.59
CA GLY A 113 1.84 15.89 18.76
C GLY A 113 0.99 15.88 17.48
N GLN A 114 1.60 16.05 16.31
CA GLN A 114 0.89 16.12 15.02
C GLN A 114 0.90 14.81 14.23
N MET A 115 1.57 13.77 14.72
CA MET A 115 1.63 12.50 14.02
C MET A 115 0.49 11.59 14.46
N GLU A 116 0.00 10.79 13.53
CA GLU A 116 -0.88 9.68 13.84
C GLU A 116 -0.05 8.40 13.83
N GLY A 117 -0.07 7.69 14.96
CA GLY A 117 0.53 6.37 15.10
C GLY A 117 -0.49 5.31 14.71
N PHE A 118 -0.04 4.26 14.01
CA PHE A 118 -0.83 3.11 13.66
C PHE A 118 -0.22 1.86 14.29
N HIS A 119 -1.05 1.09 14.98
CA HIS A 119 -0.70 -0.23 15.47
C HIS A 119 -1.47 -1.26 14.65
N THR A 120 -0.73 -2.17 14.03
CA THR A 120 -1.30 -3.29 13.27
C THR A 120 -0.95 -4.57 13.99
N LEU A 121 -1.95 -5.26 14.53
CA LEU A 121 -1.74 -6.55 15.18
C LEU A 121 -2.10 -7.65 14.19
N VAL A 122 -1.10 -8.44 13.82
CA VAL A 122 -1.26 -9.60 12.94
C VAL A 122 -1.30 -10.85 13.81
N THR A 123 -2.37 -11.62 13.68
CA THR A 123 -2.50 -12.95 14.29
C THR A 123 -2.18 -13.99 13.23
N TYR A 124 -1.31 -14.94 13.52
CA TYR A 124 -0.82 -15.90 12.54
C TYR A 124 -0.51 -17.28 13.14
N LYS A 125 -0.25 -18.26 12.28
CA LYS A 125 0.28 -19.60 12.59
C LYS A 125 1.54 -19.88 11.79
#